data_AF-K1ZD86-F1
#
_entry.id   AF-K1ZD86-F1
#
_cell.length_a   1.000
_cell.length_b   1.000
_cell.length_c   1.000
_cell.angle_alpha   90.00
_cell.angle_beta   90.00
_cell.angle_gamma   90.00
#
_symmetry.space_group_name_H-M   'P 1'
#
loop_
_entity.id
_entity.type
_entity.pdbx_description
1 polymer ?
#
loop_
_entity_poly.entity_id
_entity_poly.type
_entity_poly.pdbx_seq_one_letter_code
_entity_poly.pdbx_strand_id
1 'polypeptide(L)'
;MTINQLRSKANGLAVRDMEILMSLRGENFLGLTVGVFHPVYDGVKWSLSPGPETVNGFTRSITLSPVQRSLVCFTAVCEVTTQGGINDPGSLYAEVKTAWVQAGQNKEININSIITYWR
;
A
#
# COMPACT_ATOMS: atom_id res chain seq x y z
N MET A 1 14.50 -14.70 18.30
CA MET A 1 13.30 -13.83 18.27
C MET A 1 12.10 -14.63 18.72
N THR A 2 11.29 -14.09 19.62
CA THR A 2 10.01 -14.71 20.02
C THR A 2 8.95 -14.49 18.94
N ILE A 3 7.87 -15.26 18.99
CA ILE A 3 6.72 -15.13 18.07
C ILE A 3 6.18 -13.69 18.05
N ASN A 4 6.01 -13.10 19.24
CA ASN A 4 5.51 -11.73 19.37
C ASN A 4 6.47 -10.68 18.79
N GLN A 5 7.79 -10.93 18.84
CA GLN A 5 8.78 -10.05 18.24
C GLN A 5 8.71 -10.05 16.71
N LEU A 6 8.52 -11.21 16.07
CA LEU A 6 8.39 -11.28 14.60
C LEU A 6 7.14 -10.55 14.11
N ARG A 7 6.00 -10.77 14.78
CA ARG A 7 4.74 -10.09 14.45
C ARG A 7 4.84 -8.57 14.66
N SER A 8 5.43 -8.14 15.78
CA SER A 8 5.63 -6.71 16.06
C SER A 8 6.53 -6.04 15.01
N LYS A 9 7.62 -6.71 14.62
CA LYS A 9 8.51 -6.24 13.56
C LYS A 9 7.82 -6.15 12.20
N ALA A 10 7.05 -7.18 11.81
CA ALA A 10 6.27 -7.15 10.59
C ALA A 10 5.24 -6.00 10.59
N ASN A 11 4.59 -5.76 11.72
CA ASN A 11 3.64 -4.66 11.87
C ASN A 11 4.34 -3.30 11.71
N GLY A 12 5.50 -3.13 12.34
CA GLY A 12 6.30 -1.92 12.20
C GLY A 12 6.74 -1.65 10.75
N LEU A 13 7.10 -2.70 10.01
CA LEU A 13 7.42 -2.58 8.58
C LEU A 13 6.20 -2.16 7.76
N ALA A 14 5.05 -2.81 7.95
CA ALA A 14 3.83 -2.48 7.21
C ALA A 14 3.35 -1.05 7.51
N VAL A 15 3.38 -0.62 8.77
CA VAL A 15 3.01 0.75 9.15
C VAL A 15 3.96 1.76 8.52
N ARG A 16 5.27 1.54 8.60
CA ARG A 16 6.28 2.42 7.99
C ARG A 16 6.09 2.53 6.48
N ASP A 17 5.88 1.41 5.80
CA ASP A 17 5.69 1.39 4.35
C ASP A 17 4.42 2.16 3.93
N MET A 18 3.35 2.10 4.73
CA MET A 18 2.16 2.93 4.56
C MET A 18 2.45 4.43 4.81
N GLU A 19 3.20 4.77 5.86
CA GLU A 19 3.59 6.17 6.14
C GLU A 19 4.42 6.76 4.99
N ILE A 20 5.36 5.98 4.45
CA ILE A 20 6.16 6.37 3.28
C ILE A 20 5.25 6.61 2.08
N LEU A 21 4.31 5.69 1.79
CA LEU A 21 3.35 5.88 0.71
C LEU A 21 2.51 7.16 0.91
N MET A 22 2.03 7.41 2.12
CA MET A 22 1.25 8.62 2.44
C MET A 22 2.07 9.91 2.28
N SER A 23 3.37 9.86 2.57
CA SER A 23 4.29 10.97 2.33
C SER A 23 4.50 11.22 0.83
N LEU A 24 4.78 10.17 0.05
CA LEU A 24 4.95 10.26 -1.41
C LEU A 24 3.65 10.74 -2.10
N ARG A 25 2.50 10.28 -1.63
CA ARG A 25 1.17 10.77 -2.00
C ARG A 25 1.05 12.28 -1.81
N GLY A 26 1.50 12.79 -0.66
CA GLY A 26 1.44 14.22 -0.32
C GLY A 26 2.39 15.10 -1.15
N GLU A 27 3.51 14.53 -1.60
CA GLU A 27 4.50 15.19 -2.46
C GLU A 27 4.04 15.23 -3.93
N ASN A 28 3.70 14.07 -4.51
CA ASN A 28 3.31 13.96 -5.92
C ASN A 28 2.40 12.76 -6.18
N PHE A 29 1.11 12.87 -5.82
CA PHE A 29 0.10 11.84 -6.12
C PHE A 29 0.07 11.45 -7.61
N LEU A 30 0.18 12.42 -8.53
CA LEU A 30 0.11 12.17 -9.97
C LEU A 30 1.30 11.36 -10.51
N GLY A 31 2.39 11.26 -9.74
CA GLY A 31 3.53 10.39 -10.05
C GLY A 31 3.33 8.93 -9.61
N LEU A 32 2.29 8.62 -8.83
CA LEU A 32 1.97 7.26 -8.43
C LEU A 32 1.30 6.52 -9.59
N THR A 33 1.71 5.26 -9.80
CA THR A 33 1.19 4.41 -10.87
C THR A 33 0.67 3.10 -10.31
N VAL A 34 -0.28 2.49 -11.03
CA VAL A 34 -0.78 1.15 -10.71
C VAL A 34 0.35 0.14 -10.86
N GLY A 35 0.48 -0.74 -9.87
CA GLY A 35 1.54 -1.74 -9.86
C GLY A 35 1.89 -2.22 -8.45
N VAL A 36 2.94 -3.04 -8.38
CA VAL A 36 3.51 -3.55 -7.13
C VAL A 36 4.89 -2.92 -6.95
N PHE A 37 5.15 -2.40 -5.77
CA PHE A 37 6.37 -1.65 -5.46
C PHE A 37 6.90 -1.98 -4.06
N HIS A 38 8.11 -1.53 -3.76
CA HIS A 38 8.67 -1.46 -2.42
C HIS A 38 9.34 -0.09 -2.19
N PRO A 39 9.38 0.41 -0.94
CA PRO A 39 9.99 1.70 -0.66
C PRO A 39 11.52 1.60 -0.55
N VAL A 40 12.21 2.51 -1.23
CA VAL A 40 13.68 2.65 -1.25
C VAL A 40 14.08 4.04 -0.74
N TYR A 41 15.09 4.09 0.12
CA TYR A 41 15.69 5.34 0.62
C TYR A 41 17.09 5.49 0.03
N ASP A 42 17.34 6.60 -0.64
CA ASP A 42 18.63 6.89 -1.29
C ASP A 42 19.61 7.67 -0.38
N GLY A 43 19.23 7.92 0.87
CA GLY A 43 19.99 8.77 1.80
C GLY A 43 19.46 10.20 1.89
N VAL A 44 18.57 10.60 0.99
CA VAL A 44 17.96 11.93 0.95
C VAL A 44 16.44 11.82 1.01
N LYS A 45 15.84 11.00 0.15
CA LYS A 45 14.40 10.87 0.00
C LYS A 45 13.95 9.43 -0.17
N TRP A 46 12.65 9.23 0.08
CA TRP A 46 11.98 7.98 -0.23
C TRP A 46 11.54 7.96 -1.70
N SER A 47 11.47 6.76 -2.26
CA SER A 47 10.93 6.48 -3.58
C SER A 47 10.30 5.09 -3.61
N LEU A 48 9.53 4.79 -4.65
CA LEU A 48 9.01 3.46 -4.93
C LEU A 48 9.82 2.81 -6.05
N SER A 49 10.33 1.61 -5.79
CA SER A 49 10.96 0.76 -6.80
C SER A 49 10.02 -0.39 -7.17
N PRO A 50 9.93 -0.80 -8.45
CA PRO A 50 9.04 -1.88 -8.86
C PRO A 50 9.33 -3.23 -8.18
N GLY A 51 8.27 -3.99 -7.92
CA GLY A 51 8.31 -5.34 -7.35
C GLY A 51 8.34 -5.37 -5.82
N PRO A 52 8.21 -6.57 -5.22
CA PRO A 52 8.40 -6.77 -3.78
C PRO A 52 9.89 -6.77 -3.41
N GLU A 53 10.19 -6.60 -2.13
CA GLU A 53 11.54 -6.70 -1.59
C GLU A 53 11.58 -7.64 -0.38
N THR A 54 12.61 -8.48 -0.28
CA THR A 54 12.85 -9.30 0.91
C THR A 54 14.03 -8.77 1.71
N VAL A 55 13.77 -8.33 2.95
CA VAL A 55 14.79 -7.82 3.88
C VAL A 55 14.67 -8.53 5.22
N ASN A 56 15.75 -9.15 5.67
CA ASN A 56 15.82 -9.82 6.98
C ASN A 56 14.71 -10.87 7.20
N GLY A 57 14.33 -11.61 6.15
CA GLY A 57 13.29 -12.64 6.20
C GLY A 57 11.84 -12.13 6.14
N PHE A 58 11.64 -10.84 5.90
CA PHE A 58 10.34 -10.25 5.62
C PHE A 58 10.26 -9.82 4.16
N THR A 59 9.23 -10.26 3.45
CA THR A 59 8.91 -9.79 2.10
C THR A 59 7.87 -8.69 2.22
N ARG A 60 8.18 -7.49 1.73
CA ARG A 60 7.30 -6.32 1.77
C ARG A 60 6.92 -5.85 0.38
N SER A 61 5.71 -5.34 0.25
CA SER A 61 5.20 -4.79 -1.01
C SER A 61 4.08 -3.77 -0.77
N ILE A 62 3.98 -2.82 -1.68
CA ILE A 62 2.90 -1.84 -1.80
C ILE A 62 2.24 -2.08 -3.15
N THR A 63 0.99 -2.53 -3.14
CA THR A 63 0.19 -2.69 -4.35
C THR A 63 -0.72 -1.48 -4.49
N LEU A 64 -0.61 -0.78 -5.62
CA LEU A 64 -1.51 0.30 -6.00
C LEU A 64 -2.42 -0.21 -7.11
N SER A 65 -3.73 -0.12 -6.90
CA SER A 65 -4.74 -0.52 -7.88
C SER A 65 -5.79 0.57 -8.11
N PRO A 66 -6.47 0.55 -9.27
CA PRO A 66 -7.52 1.53 -9.56
C PRO A 66 -8.67 1.45 -8.57
N VAL A 67 -9.21 2.60 -8.17
CA VAL A 67 -10.50 2.68 -7.45
C VAL A 67 -11.61 2.83 -8.47
N GLN A 68 -12.66 2.03 -8.36
CA GLN A 68 -13.88 2.18 -9.17
C GLN A 68 -14.97 2.84 -8.32
N ARG A 69 -15.74 3.76 -8.91
CA ARG A 69 -16.91 4.37 -8.26
C ARG A 69 -18.19 4.01 -8.99
N SER A 70 -19.28 3.87 -8.24
CA SER A 70 -20.60 3.59 -8.80
C SER A 70 -20.97 4.64 -9.86
N LEU A 71 -21.57 4.17 -10.95
CA LEU A 71 -22.15 5.01 -12.00
C LEU A 71 -23.41 5.76 -11.55
N VAL A 72 -24.11 5.19 -10.55
CA VAL A 72 -25.37 5.70 -10.05
C VAL A 72 -25.18 6.06 -8.59
N CYS A 73 -25.23 7.36 -8.29
CA CYS A 73 -25.26 7.87 -6.93
C CYS A 73 -26.01 9.20 -6.89
N PHE A 74 -26.49 9.57 -5.70
CA PHE A 74 -27.22 10.82 -5.45
C PHE A 74 -26.40 11.81 -4.61
N THR A 75 -25.08 11.66 -4.62
CA THR A 75 -24.10 12.43 -3.84
C THR A 75 -23.04 13.04 -4.76
N ALA A 76 -22.32 14.06 -4.27
CA ALA A 76 -21.26 14.71 -5.05
C ALA A 76 -20.10 13.77 -5.42
N VAL A 77 -19.89 12.72 -4.62
CA VAL A 77 -18.91 11.65 -4.88
C VAL A 77 -19.60 10.31 -4.68
N CYS A 78 -19.60 9.48 -5.72
CA CYS A 78 -20.21 8.15 -5.67
C CYS A 78 -19.40 7.19 -4.79
N GLU A 79 -20.08 6.19 -4.23
CA GLU A 79 -19.43 5.14 -3.43
C GLU A 79 -18.41 4.33 -4.24
N VAL A 80 -17.41 3.80 -3.55
CA VAL A 80 -16.44 2.87 -4.16
C VAL A 80 -17.12 1.51 -4.38
N THR A 81 -16.92 0.95 -5.57
CA THR A 81 -17.43 -0.37 -5.95
C THR A 81 -16.28 -1.27 -6.40
N THR A 82 -16.46 -2.58 -6.30
CA THR A 82 -15.49 -3.57 -6.79
C THR A 82 -15.71 -3.96 -8.25
N GLN A 83 -16.90 -3.68 -8.82
CA GLN A 83 -17.23 -4.01 -10.20
C GLN A 83 -18.28 -3.06 -10.78
N GLY A 84 -18.26 -2.87 -12.11
CA GLY A 84 -19.29 -2.14 -12.86
C GLY A 84 -19.27 -0.61 -12.67
N GLY A 85 -18.21 -0.07 -12.06
CA GLY A 85 -18.01 1.35 -11.86
C GLY A 85 -17.20 2.03 -12.98
N ILE A 86 -16.96 3.33 -12.80
CA ILE A 86 -15.97 4.11 -13.56
C ILE A 86 -14.71 4.25 -12.71
N ASN A 87 -13.55 4.19 -13.36
CA ASN A 87 -12.27 4.50 -12.74
C ASN A 87 -12.24 5.93 -12.15
N ASP A 88 -11.90 6.06 -10.87
CA ASP A 88 -11.65 7.33 -10.22
C ASP A 88 -10.15 7.68 -10.32
N PRO A 89 -9.73 8.54 -11.27
CA PRO A 89 -8.31 8.91 -11.40
C PRO A 89 -7.78 9.71 -10.20
N GLY A 90 -8.66 10.24 -9.33
CA GLY A 90 -8.29 10.95 -8.12
C GLY A 90 -8.06 10.04 -6.91
N SER A 91 -8.22 8.72 -7.06
CA SER A 91 -8.06 7.75 -5.96
C SER A 91 -7.35 6.48 -6.41
N LEU A 92 -6.52 5.92 -5.53
CA LEU A 92 -5.92 4.60 -5.67
C LEU A 92 -6.21 3.76 -4.43
N TYR A 93 -6.43 2.47 -4.63
CA TYR A 93 -6.46 1.51 -3.53
C TYR A 93 -5.02 1.08 -3.26
N ALA A 94 -4.59 1.25 -2.02
CA ALA A 94 -3.27 0.88 -1.57
C ALA A 94 -3.39 -0.32 -0.63
N GLU A 95 -2.67 -1.38 -0.96
CA GLU A 95 -2.46 -2.54 -0.08
C GLU A 95 -0.97 -2.63 0.26
N VAL A 96 -0.65 -2.44 1.53
CA VAL A 96 0.70 -2.65 2.06
C VAL A 96 0.76 -4.00 2.73
N LYS A 97 1.61 -4.89 2.21
CA LYS A 97 1.76 -6.26 2.67
C LYS A 97 3.16 -6.49 3.20
N THR A 98 3.26 -7.14 4.35
CA THR A 98 4.51 -7.69 4.88
C THR A 98 4.30 -9.15 5.24
N ALA A 99 5.03 -10.05 4.58
CA ALA A 99 4.97 -11.49 4.76
C ALA A 99 6.27 -12.06 5.35
N TRP A 100 6.19 -13.12 6.16
CA TRP A 100 7.35 -13.83 6.73
C TRP A 100 7.03 -15.30 7.00
N VAL A 101 8.07 -16.11 7.21
CA VAL A 101 7.92 -17.51 7.64
C VAL A 101 8.10 -17.60 9.15
N GLN A 102 7.19 -18.30 9.82
CA GLN A 102 7.27 -18.59 11.25
C GLN A 102 6.92 -20.06 11.50
N ALA A 103 7.89 -20.81 12.05
CA ALA A 103 7.74 -22.25 12.32
C ALA A 103 7.24 -23.04 11.08
N GLY A 104 7.79 -22.74 9.91
CA GLY A 104 7.41 -23.38 8.64
C GLY A 104 6.08 -22.90 8.05
N GLN A 105 5.38 -21.97 8.69
CA GLN A 105 4.13 -21.39 8.18
C GLN A 105 4.34 -19.98 7.64
N ASN A 106 3.74 -19.69 6.49
CA ASN A 106 3.65 -18.33 5.97
C ASN A 106 2.70 -17.50 6.84
N LYS A 107 3.13 -16.30 7.19
CA LYS A 107 2.37 -15.28 7.92
C LYS A 107 2.44 -13.98 7.14
N GLU A 108 1.42 -13.14 7.30
CA GLU A 108 1.37 -11.82 6.69
C GLU A 108 0.62 -10.81 7.54
N ILE A 109 0.92 -9.54 7.29
CA ILE A 109 0.16 -8.38 7.75
C ILE A 109 -0.15 -7.56 6.49
N ASN A 110 -1.42 -7.18 6.36
CA ASN A 110 -1.91 -6.31 5.29
C ASN A 110 -2.51 -5.05 5.93
N ILE A 111 -2.14 -3.88 5.43
CA ILE A 111 -2.75 -2.59 5.75
C ILE A 111 -3.29 -2.02 4.46
N ASN A 112 -4.60 -1.79 4.43
CA ASN A 112 -5.28 -1.34 3.24
C ASN A 112 -5.86 0.07 3.47
N SER A 113 -5.77 0.91 2.44
CA SER A 113 -6.33 2.26 2.49
C SER A 113 -6.70 2.72 1.08
N ILE A 114 -7.66 3.64 1.00
CA ILE A 114 -7.85 4.44 -0.21
C ILE A 114 -6.99 5.69 -0.04
N ILE A 115 -6.07 5.90 -0.97
CA ILE A 115 -5.30 7.13 -1.04
C ILE A 115 -5.89 8.04 -2.12
N THR A 116 -6.02 9.32 -1.81
CA THR A 116 -6.65 10.29 -2.69
C THR A 116 -5.72 11.45 -3.01
N TYR A 117 -5.99 12.13 -4.13
CA TYR A 117 -5.28 13.33 -4.56
C TYR A 117 -5.48 14.52 -3.60
N TRP A 118 -6.61 14.57 -2.90
CA TRP A 118 -6.99 15.69 -2.03
C TRP A 118 -6.20 15.68 -0.70
N ARG A 119 -5.98 16.89 -0.16
CA ARG A 119 -5.33 17.13 1.13
C ARG A 119 -6.38 17.34 2.23
#